data_AF-A0A845G3V1-F1
#
_entry.id   AF-A0A845G3V1-F1
#
_cell.length_a   1.000
_cell.length_b   1.000
_cell.length_c   1.000
_cell.angle_alpha   90.00
_cell.angle_beta   90.00
_cell.angle_gamma   90.00
#
_symmetry.space_group_name_H-M   'P 1'
#
loop_
_entity.id
_entity.type
_entity.pdbx_description
1 polymer ?
#
loop_
_entity_poly.entity_id
_entity_poly.type
_entity_poly.pdbx_seq_one_letter_code
_entity_poly.pdbx_strand_id
1 'polypeptide(L)'
;MPTLAIFTFRAKAAGTLYRYLIISGVFVAMGTLGGCAITRVSMATYQREYAQLNPMGMDHAAAVRKIEAAGYSCDKPYADRTLMDNGIAVPVTAQSCSNASFELMCPQRRYMDFKFRTSDNIVIQVNKPNMVDKSCF
;
A
#
# COMPACT_ATOMS: atom_id res chain seq x y z
N MET A 1 -3.20 -68.29 -41.61
CA MET A 1 -3.42 -66.83 -41.78
C MET A 1 -4.90 -66.57 -41.49
N PRO A 2 -5.35 -65.54 -40.72
CA PRO A 2 -4.73 -64.25 -40.31
C PRO A 2 -4.47 -64.14 -38.78
N THR A 3 -3.36 -63.57 -38.28
CA THR A 3 -2.99 -62.15 -37.98
C THR A 3 -3.71 -61.42 -36.83
N LEU A 4 -2.91 -61.15 -35.77
CA LEU A 4 -2.78 -59.96 -34.91
C LEU A 4 -3.97 -58.97 -34.81
N ALA A 5 -4.33 -58.61 -33.58
CA ALA A 5 -4.01 -57.29 -32.98
C ALA A 5 -4.86 -57.02 -31.73
N ILE A 6 -4.42 -57.50 -30.56
CA ILE A 6 -4.99 -57.12 -29.25
C ILE A 6 -3.95 -56.29 -28.50
N PHE A 7 -3.50 -55.15 -29.03
CA PHE A 7 -2.62 -54.23 -28.27
C PHE A 7 -2.58 -52.84 -28.90
N THR A 8 -3.65 -52.04 -28.83
CA THR A 8 -3.53 -50.58 -29.09
C THR A 8 -4.74 -49.74 -28.62
N PHE A 9 -5.45 -50.08 -27.54
CA PHE A 9 -6.50 -49.17 -27.02
C PHE A 9 -6.13 -48.41 -25.73
N ARG A 10 -5.01 -48.72 -25.06
CA ARG A 10 -4.64 -48.06 -23.79
C ARG A 10 -3.73 -46.82 -23.91
N ALA A 11 -3.11 -46.58 -25.06
CA ALA A 11 -2.13 -45.49 -25.20
C ALA A 11 -2.75 -44.09 -25.40
N LYS A 12 -3.96 -43.99 -25.94
CA LYS A 12 -4.58 -42.70 -26.31
C LYS A 12 -5.24 -41.96 -25.14
N ALA A 13 -5.72 -42.71 -24.14
CA ALA A 13 -6.32 -42.15 -22.93
C ALA A 13 -5.27 -41.49 -22.02
N ALA A 14 -4.08 -42.08 -21.91
CA ALA A 14 -3.00 -41.58 -21.06
C ALA A 14 -2.45 -40.21 -21.54
N GLY A 15 -2.28 -40.02 -22.84
CA GLY A 15 -1.82 -38.73 -23.41
C GLY A 15 -2.85 -37.60 -23.25
N THR A 16 -4.14 -37.92 -23.27
CA THR A 16 -5.22 -36.95 -23.06
C THR A 16 -5.34 -36.57 -21.59
N LEU A 17 -5.25 -37.54 -20.67
CA LEU A 17 -5.19 -37.30 -19.22
C LEU A 17 -3.97 -36.48 -18.80
N TYR A 18 -2.81 -36.76 -19.38
CA TYR A 18 -1.58 -36.00 -19.14
C TYR A 18 -1.69 -34.55 -19.62
N ARG A 19 -2.35 -34.32 -20.77
CA ARG A 19 -2.68 -32.97 -21.26
C ARG A 19 -3.62 -32.23 -20.31
N TYR A 20 -4.67 -32.88 -19.79
CA TYR A 20 -5.56 -32.28 -18.80
C TYR A 20 -4.85 -31.96 -17.48
N LEU A 21 -3.95 -32.84 -17.03
CA LEU A 21 -3.12 -32.60 -15.85
C LEU A 21 -2.18 -31.41 -16.04
N ILE A 22 -1.51 -31.29 -17.19
CA ILE A 22 -0.67 -30.12 -17.51
C ILE A 22 -1.51 -28.85 -17.58
N ILE A 23 -2.64 -28.86 -18.28
CA ILE A 23 -3.51 -27.69 -18.40
C ILE A 23 -4.03 -27.26 -17.02
N SER A 24 -4.43 -28.22 -16.17
CA SER A 24 -4.85 -27.93 -14.79
C SER A 24 -3.72 -27.37 -13.94
N GLY A 25 -2.50 -27.91 -14.05
CA GLY A 25 -1.32 -27.42 -13.35
C GLY A 25 -0.92 -26.01 -13.78
N VAL A 26 -1.04 -25.70 -15.07
CA VAL A 26 -0.80 -24.35 -15.63
C VAL A 26 -1.84 -23.35 -15.11
N PHE A 27 -3.12 -23.72 -15.06
CA PHE A 27 -4.17 -22.85 -14.50
C PHE A 27 -3.99 -22.58 -13.00
N VAL A 28 -3.59 -23.60 -12.22
CA VAL A 28 -3.30 -23.43 -10.79
C VAL A 28 -2.06 -22.55 -10.58
N ALA A 29 -1.00 -22.74 -11.38
CA ALA A 29 0.21 -21.92 -11.32
C ALA A 29 -0.04 -20.45 -11.72
N MET A 30 -0.88 -20.19 -12.73
CA MET A 30 -1.29 -18.83 -13.11
C MET A 30 -2.12 -18.15 -12.01
N GLY A 31 -2.99 -18.91 -11.32
CA GLY A 31 -3.78 -18.40 -10.19
C GLY A 31 -2.92 -17.93 -9.00
N THR A 32 -1.80 -18.60 -8.74
CA THR A 32 -0.88 -18.21 -7.66
C THR A 32 -0.01 -16.99 -7.99
N LEU A 33 0.30 -16.75 -9.26
CA LEU A 33 1.17 -15.64 -9.70
C LEU A 33 0.40 -14.32 -9.89
N GLY A 34 -0.92 -14.35 -10.10
CA GLY A 34 -1.75 -13.16 -10.28
C GLY A 34 -2.27 -12.52 -8.99
N GLY A 35 -2.18 -13.21 -7.85
CA GLY A 35 -2.81 -12.80 -6.59
C GLY A 35 -2.17 -11.59 -5.88
N CYS A 36 -0.91 -11.26 -6.18
CA CYS A 36 -0.19 -10.17 -5.48
C CYS A 36 -0.50 -8.76 -6.00
N ALA A 37 -1.19 -8.63 -7.15
CA ALA A 37 -1.48 -7.32 -7.73
C ALA A 37 -2.74 -6.64 -7.15
N ILE A 38 -3.67 -7.43 -6.59
CA ILE A 38 -5.02 -6.95 -6.25
C ILE A 38 -5.07 -6.24 -4.89
N THR A 39 -4.05 -6.44 -4.05
CA THR A 39 -4.03 -5.91 -2.68
C THR A 39 -3.25 -4.59 -2.55
N ARG A 40 -2.47 -4.14 -3.53
CA ARG A 40 -1.74 -2.86 -3.40
C ARG A 40 -2.67 -1.64 -3.48
N VAL A 41 -2.56 -0.72 -2.52
CA VAL A 41 -3.21 0.59 -2.63
C VAL A 41 -2.45 1.42 -3.66
N SER A 42 -3.13 1.81 -4.73
CA SER A 42 -2.51 2.63 -5.78
C SER A 42 -2.10 4.02 -5.26
N MET A 43 -1.03 4.57 -5.84
CA MET A 43 -0.62 5.97 -5.62
C MET A 43 -1.77 6.97 -5.82
N ALA A 44 -2.60 6.75 -6.85
CA ALA A 44 -3.70 7.64 -7.16
C ALA A 44 -4.78 7.63 -6.07
N THR A 45 -5.10 6.45 -5.53
CA THR A 45 -6.05 6.32 -4.42
C THR A 45 -5.50 7.00 -3.17
N TYR A 46 -4.23 6.76 -2.85
CA TYR A 46 -3.57 7.38 -1.70
C TYR A 46 -3.49 8.91 -1.83
N GLN A 47 -3.21 9.46 -3.02
CA GLN A 47 -3.22 10.91 -3.22
C GLN A 47 -4.59 11.55 -2.98
N ARG A 48 -5.69 10.86 -3.37
CA ARG A 48 -7.05 11.34 -3.09
C ARG A 48 -7.34 11.35 -1.60
N GLU A 49 -7.00 10.27 -0.91
CA GLU A 49 -7.13 10.17 0.55
C GLU A 49 -6.30 11.25 1.25
N TYR A 50 -5.06 11.46 0.83
CA TYR A 50 -4.16 12.49 1.35
C TYR A 50 -4.74 13.90 1.20
N ALA A 51 -5.33 14.21 0.03
CA ALA A 51 -5.96 15.49 -0.22
C ALA A 51 -7.19 15.72 0.69
N GLN A 52 -7.98 14.68 0.96
CA GLN A 52 -9.13 14.75 1.86
C GLN A 52 -8.72 14.92 3.32
N LEU A 53 -7.62 14.29 3.72
CA LEU A 53 -7.10 14.34 5.08
C LEU A 53 -6.25 15.57 5.36
N ASN A 54 -5.93 16.39 4.36
CA ASN A 54 -5.08 17.57 4.48
C ASN A 54 -5.44 18.39 5.75
N PRO A 55 -4.52 18.47 6.74
CA PRO A 55 -4.74 19.18 8.00
C PRO A 55 -4.32 20.65 7.96
N MET A 56 -3.89 21.18 6.81
CA MET A 56 -3.44 22.57 6.70
C MET A 56 -4.46 23.56 7.30
N GLY A 57 -3.98 24.46 8.16
CA GLY A 57 -4.79 25.46 8.85
C GLY A 57 -5.57 24.94 10.07
N MET A 58 -5.51 23.64 10.39
CA MET A 58 -6.12 23.09 11.61
C MET A 58 -5.19 23.26 12.80
N ASP A 59 -5.78 23.28 14.00
CA ASP A 59 -5.05 23.07 15.25
C ASP A 59 -4.42 21.67 15.28
N HIS A 60 -3.23 21.54 15.88
CA HIS A 60 -2.47 20.31 15.96
C HIS A 60 -3.28 19.14 16.55
N ALA A 61 -4.02 19.37 17.65
CA ALA A 61 -4.81 18.30 18.27
C ALA A 61 -6.03 17.92 17.42
N ALA A 62 -6.59 18.86 16.66
CA ALA A 62 -7.63 18.54 15.68
C ALA A 62 -7.08 17.76 14.48
N ALA A 63 -5.90 18.14 13.99
CA ALA A 63 -5.19 17.45 12.91
C ALA A 63 -4.89 16.00 13.29
N VAL A 64 -4.25 15.76 14.44
CA VAL A 64 -3.94 14.40 14.91
C VAL A 64 -5.20 13.55 15.01
N ARG A 65 -6.27 14.05 15.64
CA ARG A 65 -7.54 13.30 15.76
C ARG A 65 -8.15 12.95 14.39
N LYS A 66 -8.13 13.87 13.43
CA LYS A 66 -8.64 13.62 12.07
C LYS A 66 -7.84 12.51 11.37
N ILE A 67 -6.53 12.50 11.57
CA ILE A 67 -5.59 11.57 10.94
C ILE A 67 -5.68 10.19 11.58
N GLU A 68 -5.76 10.14 12.91
CA GLU A 68 -5.97 8.90 13.67
C GLU A 68 -7.33 8.27 13.38
N ALA A 69 -8.38 9.07 13.19
CA ALA A 69 -9.69 8.58 12.76
C ALA A 69 -9.66 7.90 11.38
N ALA A 70 -8.66 8.22 10.54
CA ALA A 70 -8.42 7.56 9.27
C ALA A 70 -7.50 6.32 9.37
N GLY A 71 -7.16 5.90 10.60
CA GLY A 71 -6.36 4.70 10.88
C GLY A 71 -4.85 4.90 10.83
N TYR A 72 -4.35 6.14 10.83
CA TYR A 72 -2.93 6.43 10.98
C TYR A 72 -2.55 6.44 12.46
N SER A 73 -1.32 6.08 12.78
CA SER A 73 -0.72 6.21 14.10
C SER A 73 0.35 7.29 14.06
N CYS A 74 0.25 8.28 14.94
CA CYS A 74 1.17 9.40 15.01
C CYS A 74 2.27 9.15 16.06
N ASP A 75 3.52 9.43 15.68
CA ASP A 75 4.67 9.36 16.58
C ASP A 75 4.69 10.54 17.58
N LYS A 76 5.72 10.68 18.39
CA LYS A 76 5.88 11.90 19.20
C LYS A 76 6.32 13.07 18.32
N PRO A 77 5.78 14.28 18.55
CA PRO A 77 6.23 15.47 17.83
C PRO A 77 7.69 15.77 18.17
N TYR A 78 8.44 16.25 17.18
CA TYR A 78 9.86 16.60 17.32
C TYR A 78 10.14 17.99 16.77
N ALA A 79 11.06 18.72 17.41
CA ALA A 79 11.45 20.05 16.96
C ALA A 79 12.10 19.99 15.57
N ASP A 80 11.69 20.89 14.68
CA ASP A 80 12.25 20.99 13.33
C ASP A 80 12.78 22.40 13.07
N ARG A 81 13.45 22.59 11.92
CA ARG A 81 14.00 23.87 11.50
C ARG A 81 12.90 24.91 11.35
N THR A 82 13.23 26.16 11.70
CA THR A 82 12.34 27.30 11.48
C THR A 82 11.91 27.40 10.03
N LEU A 83 10.62 27.66 9.80
CA LEU A 83 10.07 27.89 8.46
C LEU A 83 9.76 29.36 8.26
N MET A 84 9.82 29.80 7.00
CA MET A 84 9.29 31.09 6.60
C MET A 84 7.80 30.98 6.39
N ASP A 85 7.03 31.69 7.20
CA ASP A 85 5.60 31.82 7.06
C ASP A 85 5.25 33.30 6.86
N ASN A 86 4.67 33.63 5.71
CA ASN A 86 4.38 35.01 5.28
C ASN A 86 5.59 35.96 5.42
N GLY A 87 6.81 35.47 5.19
CA GLY A 87 8.05 36.24 5.29
C GLY A 87 8.64 36.37 6.70
N ILE A 88 8.02 35.75 7.72
CA ILE A 88 8.51 35.72 9.09
C ILE A 88 9.11 34.34 9.38
N ALA A 89 10.28 34.30 10.01
CA ALA A 89 10.88 33.05 10.47
C ALA A 89 10.17 32.58 11.75
N VAL A 90 9.53 31.42 11.69
CA VAL A 90 8.71 30.87 12.77
C VAL A 90 9.26 29.50 13.20
N PRO A 91 9.45 29.26 14.51
CA PRO A 91 9.80 27.94 15.01
C PRO A 91 8.64 26.96 14.81
N VAL A 92 8.98 25.77 14.31
CA VAL A 92 7.99 24.74 14.02
C VAL A 92 8.37 23.42 14.65
N THR A 93 7.35 22.62 14.89
CA THR A 93 7.48 21.24 15.33
C THR A 93 6.89 20.37 14.23
N ALA A 94 7.56 19.26 13.96
CA ALA A 94 7.13 18.28 12.98
C ALA A 94 6.46 17.09 13.68
N GLN A 95 5.44 16.56 13.02
CA GLN A 95 4.69 15.39 13.44
C GLN A 95 4.63 14.42 12.28
N SER A 96 5.08 13.18 12.52
CA SER A 96 4.96 12.09 11.55
C SER A 96 3.82 11.17 11.97
N CYS A 97 3.01 10.77 11.00
CA CYS A 97 1.96 9.78 11.19
C CYS A 97 2.06 8.72 10.10
N SER A 98 1.91 7.45 10.46
CA SER A 98 2.02 6.34 9.53
C SER A 98 0.83 5.40 9.63
N ASN A 99 0.40 4.86 8.49
CA ASN A 99 -0.61 3.81 8.42
C ASN A 99 0.01 2.62 7.70
N ALA A 100 0.08 1.49 8.42
CA ALA A 100 0.53 0.22 7.90
C ALA A 100 -0.70 -0.62 7.55
N SER A 101 -0.92 -0.87 6.26
CA SER A 101 -1.95 -1.81 5.84
C SER A 101 -1.41 -3.24 6.02
N PHE A 102 -1.80 -3.88 7.13
CA PHE A 102 -1.46 -5.28 7.42
C PHE A 102 -2.25 -6.29 6.57
N GLU A 103 -3.35 -5.85 5.93
CA GLU A 103 -4.23 -6.71 5.13
C GLU A 103 -3.66 -7.07 3.75
N LEU A 104 -2.55 -6.45 3.35
CA LEU A 104 -1.95 -6.68 2.05
C LEU A 104 -0.83 -7.71 2.21
N MET A 105 -0.84 -8.75 1.38
CA MET A 105 0.27 -9.69 1.21
C MET A 105 1.62 -8.95 1.00
N CYS A 106 1.57 -7.71 0.52
CA CYS A 106 2.69 -6.79 0.43
C CYS A 106 2.51 -5.61 1.40
N PRO A 107 3.17 -5.61 2.57
CA PRO A 107 2.98 -4.55 3.55
C PRO A 107 3.44 -3.21 2.97
N GLN A 108 2.48 -2.30 2.88
CA GLN A 108 2.66 -0.96 2.35
C GLN A 108 2.49 0.04 3.49
N ARG A 109 3.49 0.90 3.70
CA ARG A 109 3.42 1.97 4.70
C ARG A 109 3.18 3.31 4.04
N ARG A 110 2.17 4.01 4.50
CA ARG A 110 1.78 5.35 4.05
C ARG A 110 2.09 6.34 5.15
N TYR A 111 2.68 7.49 4.80
CA TYR A 111 3.11 8.50 5.76
C TYR A 111 2.39 9.82 5.52
N MET A 112 2.02 10.50 6.60
CA MET A 112 1.49 11.85 6.54
C MET A 112 2.21 12.70 7.55
N ASP A 113 3.23 13.39 7.04
CA ASP A 113 4.06 14.27 7.85
C ASP A 113 3.57 15.71 7.67
N PHE A 114 3.44 16.41 8.78
CA PHE A 114 3.05 17.81 8.79
C PHE A 114 3.81 18.56 9.86
N LYS A 115 3.84 19.89 9.72
CA LYS A 115 4.53 20.79 10.62
C LYS A 115 3.57 21.85 11.11
N PHE A 116 3.66 22.12 12.39
CA PHE A 116 2.82 23.10 13.07
C PHE A 116 3.67 24.16 13.73
N ARG A 117 3.11 25.37 13.79
CA ARG A 117 3.72 26.52 14.44
C ARG A 117 3.65 26.33 15.95
N THR A 118 4.79 26.47 16.62
CA THR A 118 4.88 26.23 18.08
C THR A 118 4.12 27.27 18.92
N SER A 119 3.88 28.47 18.38
CA SER A 119 3.23 29.55 19.13
C SER A 119 1.71 29.41 19.27
N ASP A 120 1.04 28.87 18.24
CA ASP A 120 -0.42 28.76 18.17
C ASP A 120 -0.92 27.35 17.83
N ASN A 121 -0.01 26.39 17.68
CA ASN A 121 -0.29 25.00 17.33
C ASN A 121 -1.01 24.81 15.99
N ILE A 122 -0.94 25.77 15.07
CA ILE A 122 -1.60 25.67 13.77
C ILE A 122 -0.69 24.94 12.78
N VAL A 123 -1.25 24.01 12.01
CA VAL A 123 -0.54 23.33 10.92
C VAL A 123 -0.33 24.30 9.75
N ILE A 124 0.94 24.59 9.46
CA ILE A 124 1.33 25.54 8.40
C ILE A 124 1.92 24.87 7.17
N GLN A 125 2.44 23.65 7.32
CA GLN A 125 3.01 22.89 6.22
C GLN A 125 2.61 21.43 6.32
N VAL A 126 2.27 20.86 5.18
CA VAL A 126 1.99 19.44 5.02
C VAL A 126 2.95 18.93 3.95
N ASN A 127 3.67 17.85 4.23
CA ASN A 127 4.65 17.32 3.31
C ASN A 127 3.96 16.70 2.07
N LYS A 128 4.75 16.22 1.11
CA LYS A 128 4.18 15.48 -0.02
C LYS A 128 3.74 14.09 0.44
N PRO A 129 2.70 13.51 -0.19
CA PRO A 129 2.32 12.12 0.06
C PRO A 129 3.52 11.19 -0.13
N ASN A 130 3.83 10.40 0.89
CA ASN A 130 4.97 9.48 0.90
C ASN A 130 4.50 8.07 1.23
N MET A 131 4.94 7.12 0.41
CA MET A 131 4.58 5.72 0.54
C MET A 131 5.79 4.85 0.30
N VAL A 132 5.97 3.89 1.19
CA VAL A 132 7.06 2.93 1.14
C VAL A 132 6.46 1.55 0.90
N ASP A 133 6.75 1.03 -0.29
CA ASP A 133 6.43 -0.34 -0.67
C ASP A 133 7.59 -1.24 -0.24
N LYS A 134 7.31 -2.24 0.60
CA LYS A 134 8.24 -3.38 0.70
C LYS A 134 7.91 -4.36 -0.43
N SER A 135 8.93 -4.81 -1.15
CA SER A 135 8.78 -5.75 -2.27
C SER A 135 8.08 -7.01 -1.81
N CYS A 136 7.04 -7.42 -2.54
CA CYS A 136 6.46 -8.74 -2.45
C CYS A 136 7.50 -9.74 -2.98
N PHE A 137 7.77 -10.82 -2.25
CA PHE A 137 8.64 -11.91 -2.72
C PHE A 137 7.89 -12.83 -3.68
#